data_AF-A0A7J3TUR6-F1
#
_entry.id   AF-A0A7J3TUR6-F1
#
_cell.length_a   1.000
_cell.length_b   1.000
_cell.length_c   1.000
_cell.angle_alpha   90.00
_cell.angle_beta   90.00
_cell.angle_gamma   90.00
#
_symmetry.space_group_name_H-M   'P 1'
#
loop_
_entity.id
_entity.type
_entity.pdbx_description
1 polymer ?
#
loop_
_entity_poly.entity_id
_entity_poly.type
_entity_poly.pdbx_seq_one_letter_code
_entity_poly.pdbx_strand_id
1 'polypeptide(L)'
;MKFGVHLPTHGEYGYAEVLKVSLVADELGFNSLWIGDHFYLPREFYEKTGWDPDKPNKLDAWTLLSALAVQTKRIRLGARVSPLPFYEPARLAKIVATV
;
A
#
# COMPACT_ATOMS: atom_id res chain seq x y z
N MET A 1 -1.77 24.73 0.64
CA MET A 1 -1.17 23.61 -0.13
C MET A 1 -1.22 22.36 0.73
N LYS A 2 -1.45 21.16 0.16
CA LYS A 2 -1.50 19.88 0.91
C LYS A 2 -0.35 18.98 0.45
N PHE A 3 0.27 18.26 1.39
CA PHE A 3 1.38 17.36 1.14
C PHE A 3 1.03 15.94 1.60
N GLY A 4 1.53 14.94 0.88
CA GLY A 4 1.32 13.53 1.23
C GLY A 4 2.56 12.69 0.98
N VAL A 5 2.58 11.51 1.60
CA VAL A 5 3.67 10.54 1.53
C VAL A 5 3.22 9.34 0.70
N HIS A 6 4.10 8.80 -0.13
CA HIS A 6 3.88 7.53 -0.83
C HIS A 6 4.90 6.52 -0.34
N LEU A 7 4.45 5.32 0.03
CA LEU A 7 5.33 4.28 0.53
C LEU A 7 5.42 3.12 -0.47
N PRO A 8 6.63 2.61 -0.76
CA PRO A 8 6.78 1.39 -1.52
C PRO A 8 6.31 0.21 -0.67
N THR A 9 5.32 -0.54 -1.17
CA THR A 9 4.88 -1.81 -0.58
C THR A 9 5.47 -3.03 -1.27
N HIS A 10 6.42 -2.80 -2.17
CA HIS A 10 7.17 -3.84 -2.87
C HIS A 10 8.63 -3.85 -2.39
N GLY A 11 9.14 -5.04 -2.13
CA GLY A 11 10.54 -5.26 -1.80
C GLY A 11 10.80 -5.59 -0.34
N GLU A 12 11.90 -5.09 0.23
CA GLU A 12 12.35 -5.47 1.58
C GLU A 12 11.51 -4.88 2.73
N TYR A 13 10.49 -4.08 2.41
CA TYR A 13 9.68 -3.38 3.41
C TYR A 13 8.46 -4.22 3.82
N GLY A 14 8.44 -4.62 5.09
CA GLY A 14 7.31 -5.32 5.69
C GLY A 14 6.32 -4.36 6.36
N TYR A 15 5.32 -4.95 7.03
CA TYR A 15 4.31 -4.18 7.75
C TYR A 15 4.92 -3.27 8.83
N ALA A 16 5.94 -3.74 9.55
CA ALA A 16 6.56 -2.99 10.64
C ALA A 16 7.19 -1.68 10.14
N GLU A 17 7.93 -1.72 9.02
CA GLU A 17 8.54 -0.54 8.42
C GLU A 17 7.48 0.43 7.93
N VAL A 18 6.45 -0.07 7.23
CA VAL A 18 5.35 0.75 6.73
C VAL A 18 4.58 1.41 7.87
N LEU A 19 4.26 0.67 8.94
CA LEU A 19 3.58 1.20 10.12
C LEU A 19 4.39 2.32 10.77
N LYS A 20 5.69 2.09 10.98
CA LYS A 20 6.59 3.10 11.58
C LYS A 20 6.56 4.42 10.81
N VAL A 21 6.70 4.37 9.48
CA VAL A 21 6.68 5.60 8.66
C VAL A 21 5.28 6.23 8.65
N SER A 22 4.22 5.41 8.64
CA SER A 22 2.84 5.89 8.66
C SER A 22 2.50 6.66 9.93
N LEU A 23 2.94 6.17 11.09
CA LEU A 23 2.76 6.84 12.39
C LEU A 23 3.51 8.18 12.43
N VAL A 24 4.76 8.20 11.96
CA VAL A 24 5.55 9.45 11.88
C VAL A 24 4.89 10.46 10.93
N ALA A 25 4.40 10.02 9.76
CA ALA A 25 3.72 10.91 8.83
C ALA A 25 2.42 11.49 9.41
N ASP A 26 1.67 10.69 10.17
CA ASP A 26 0.48 11.12 10.89
C ASP A 26 0.83 12.17 11.97
N GLU A 27 1.86 11.91 12.78
CA GLU A 27 2.38 12.81 13.82
C GLU A 27 2.87 14.15 13.27
N LEU A 28 3.58 14.14 12.14
CA LEU A 28 4.08 15.34 11.48
C LEU A 28 3.01 16.15 10.73
N GLY A 29 1.76 15.65 10.68
CA GLY A 29 0.65 16.39 10.10
C GLY A 29 0.57 16.35 8.57
N PHE A 30 1.15 15.34 7.92
CA PHE A 30 0.91 15.12 6.50
C PHE A 30 -0.58 14.89 6.22
N ASN A 31 -1.06 15.34 5.06
CA ASN A 31 -2.47 15.30 4.74
C ASN A 31 -2.93 13.93 4.23
N SER A 32 -2.03 13.16 3.60
CA SER A 32 -2.37 11.86 3.04
C SER A 32 -1.18 10.91 2.95
N LEU A 33 -1.47 9.62 3.03
CA LEU A 33 -0.52 8.53 2.80
C LEU A 33 -1.08 7.60 1.72
N TRP A 34 -0.23 7.25 0.77
CA TRP A 34 -0.60 6.49 -0.43
C TRP A 34 0.18 5.19 -0.55
N ILE A 35 -0.52 4.11 -0.85
CA ILE A 35 0.02 2.76 -1.02
C ILE A 35 -0.18 2.27 -2.46
N GLY A 36 0.85 1.71 -3.08
CA GLY A 36 0.73 1.03 -4.37
C GLY A 36 0.03 -0.33 -4.24
N ASP A 37 -0.99 -0.58 -5.06
CA ASP A 37 -1.77 -1.83 -5.11
C ASP A 37 -1.22 -2.76 -6.18
N HIS A 38 -0.09 -3.40 -5.85
CA HIS A 38 0.66 -4.23 -6.80
C HIS A 38 0.46 -5.71 -6.48
N PHE A 39 0.04 -6.47 -7.50
CA PHE A 39 0.03 -7.91 -7.48
C PHE A 39 1.43 -8.49 -7.75
N TYR A 40 1.60 -9.78 -7.49
CA TYR A 40 2.79 -10.52 -7.90
C TYR A 40 2.93 -10.53 -9.42
N LEU A 41 4.16 -10.47 -9.89
CA LEU A 41 4.50 -10.56 -11.31
C LEU A 41 5.01 -11.97 -11.65
N PRO A 42 5.07 -12.35 -12.93
CA PRO A 42 5.80 -13.55 -13.33
C PRO A 42 7.28 -13.45 -12.96
N ARG A 43 7.93 -14.60 -12.67
CA ARG A 43 9.34 -14.70 -12.26
C ARG A 43 10.28 -13.92 -13.17
N GLU A 44 10.06 -14.00 -14.49
CA GLU A 44 10.92 -13.40 -15.50
C GLU A 44 10.95 -11.86 -15.42
N PHE A 45 9.91 -11.24 -14.86
CA PHE A 45 9.89 -9.80 -14.63
C PHE A 45 10.76 -9.37 -13.45
N TYR A 46 10.79 -10.17 -12.38
CA TYR A 46 11.67 -9.91 -11.24
C TYR A 46 13.14 -10.04 -11.64
N GLU A 47 13.49 -11.12 -12.36
CA GLU A 47 14.84 -11.34 -12.88
C GLU A 47 15.33 -10.18 -13.77
N LYS A 48 14.48 -9.69 -14.69
CA LYS A 48 14.81 -8.55 -15.57
C LYS A 48 15.03 -7.23 -14.84
N THR A 49 14.44 -7.08 -13.67
CA THR A 49 14.52 -5.86 -12.86
C THR A 49 15.57 -5.96 -11.74
N GLY A 50 16.28 -7.09 -11.66
CA GLY A 50 17.28 -7.35 -10.62
C GLY A 50 16.68 -7.68 -9.24
N TRP A 51 15.38 -8.00 -9.19
CA TRP A 51 14.68 -8.40 -7.97
C TRP A 51 14.70 -9.91 -7.80
N ASP A 52 14.74 -10.38 -6.54
CA ASP A 52 14.69 -11.80 -6.21
C ASP A 52 13.27 -12.37 -6.48
N PRO A 53 13.09 -13.24 -7.49
CA PRO A 53 11.78 -13.81 -7.81
C PRO A 53 11.24 -14.72 -6.71
N ASP A 54 12.10 -15.23 -5.83
CA ASP A 54 11.71 -16.10 -4.71
C ASP A 54 11.33 -15.28 -3.46
N LYS A 55 11.51 -13.95 -3.51
CA LYS A 55 11.06 -13.00 -2.49
C LYS A 55 10.24 -11.87 -3.11
N PRO A 56 9.08 -12.16 -3.73
CA PRO A 56 8.24 -11.17 -4.40
C PRO A 56 7.45 -10.31 -3.40
N ASN A 57 8.01 -10.03 -2.22
CA ASN A 57 7.36 -9.38 -1.08
C ASN A 57 6.55 -8.16 -1.53
N LYS A 58 5.22 -8.31 -1.49
CA LYS A 58 4.22 -7.29 -1.77
C LYS A 58 3.12 -7.42 -0.74
N LEU A 59 2.89 -6.36 0.01
CA LEU A 59 1.72 -6.30 0.89
C LEU A 59 0.48 -5.98 0.05
N ASP A 60 -0.62 -6.67 0.33
CA ASP A 60 -1.93 -6.33 -0.22
C ASP A 60 -2.34 -4.92 0.24
N ALA A 61 -2.67 -4.03 -0.71
CA ALA A 61 -2.85 -2.62 -0.39
C ALA A 61 -4.06 -2.38 0.52
N TRP A 62 -5.22 -2.99 0.25
CA TRP A 62 -6.42 -2.73 1.03
C TRP A 62 -6.39 -3.37 2.42
N THR A 63 -5.77 -4.54 2.55
CA THR A 63 -5.49 -5.16 3.86
C THR A 63 -4.54 -4.29 4.67
N LEU A 64 -3.47 -3.77 4.05
CA LEU A 64 -2.54 -2.87 4.70
C LEU A 64 -3.20 -1.55 5.10
N LEU A 65 -3.98 -0.93 4.21
CA LEU A 65 -4.71 0.30 4.50
C LEU A 65 -5.67 0.11 5.69
N SER A 66 -6.37 -1.03 5.77
CA SER A 66 -7.20 -1.38 6.93
C SER A 66 -6.39 -1.43 8.22
N ALA A 67 -5.22 -2.07 8.19
CA ALA A 67 -4.33 -2.17 9.35
C ALA A 67 -3.71 -0.83 9.76
N LEU A 68 -3.48 0.08 8.81
CA LEU A 68 -2.99 1.43 9.09
C LEU A 68 -4.11 2.34 9.61
N ALA A 69 -5.34 2.19 9.12
CA ALA A 69 -6.50 3.00 9.50
C ALA A 69 -6.81 2.91 11.00
N VAL A 70 -6.56 1.74 11.62
CA VAL A 70 -6.75 1.57 13.07
C VAL A 70 -5.59 2.13 13.90
N GLN A 71 -4.44 2.43 13.29
CA GLN A 71 -3.24 2.89 13.99
C GLN A 71 -3.03 4.41 13.87
N THR A 72 -3.43 5.02 12.75
CA THR A 72 -3.31 6.46 12.53
C THR A 72 -4.58 7.21 12.94
N LYS A 73 -4.46 8.52 13.24
CA LYS A 73 -5.58 9.31 13.77
C LYS A 73 -6.03 10.48 12.90
N ARG A 74 -5.17 11.02 12.03
CA ARG A 74 -5.45 12.27 11.28
C ARG A 74 -5.21 12.14 9.78
N ILE A 75 -4.17 11.42 9.38
CA ILE A 75 -3.74 11.29 8.00
C ILE A 75 -4.78 10.50 7.18
N ARG A 76 -5.11 10.99 5.99
CA ARG A 76 -6.00 10.27 5.07
C ARG A 76 -5.22 9.16 4.37
N LEU A 77 -5.81 7.98 4.28
CA LEU A 77 -5.18 6.83 3.64
C LEU A 77 -5.81 6.58 2.27
N GLY A 78 -5.04 6.01 1.33
CA GLY A 78 -5.57 5.63 0.03
C GLY A 78 -4.64 4.76 -0.82
N ALA A 79 -5.23 4.04 -1.76
CA ALA A 79 -4.50 3.30 -2.79
C ALA A 79 -4.11 4.24 -3.95
N ARG A 80 -2.91 4.04 -4.51
CA ARG A 80 -2.39 4.76 -5.69
C ARG A 80 -1.77 3.75 -6.67
N VAL A 81 -2.53 3.18 -7.58
CA VAL A 81 -4.00 3.20 -7.74
C VAL A 81 -4.51 1.79 -7.51
N SER A 82 -5.81 1.57 -7.29
CA SER A 82 -6.34 0.22 -7.40
C SER A 82 -6.50 -0.18 -8.87
N PRO A 83 -5.77 -1.19 -9.35
CA PRO A 83 -5.83 -1.59 -10.75
C PRO A 83 -7.13 -2.36 -11.00
N LEU A 84 -8.16 -1.63 -11.44
CA LEU A 84 -9.52 -2.16 -11.67
C LEU A 84 -9.57 -3.50 -12.43
N PRO A 85 -8.76 -3.77 -13.47
CA PRO A 85 -8.80 -5.04 -14.18
C PRO A 85 -8.46 -6.28 -13.32
N PHE A 86 -7.81 -6.12 -12.16
CA PHE A 86 -7.47 -7.23 -11.26
C PHE A 86 -8.49 -7.47 -10.15
N TYR A 87 -9.57 -6.69 -10.11
CA TYR A 87 -10.64 -6.84 -9.12
C TYR A 87 -11.99 -7.07 -9.79
N GLU A 88 -12.85 -7.85 -9.12
CA GLU A 88 -14.29 -7.77 -9.38
C GLU A 88 -14.81 -6.43 -8.87
N PRO A 89 -15.38 -5.54 -9.70
CA PRO A 89 -15.71 -4.17 -9.29
C PRO A 89 -16.63 -4.08 -8.07
N ALA A 90 -17.63 -4.95 -7.96
CA ALA A 90 -18.52 -4.99 -6.81
C ALA A 90 -17.79 -5.41 -5.52
N ARG A 91 -16.81 -6.31 -5.64
CA ARG A 91 -15.98 -6.74 -4.51
C ARG A 91 -15.04 -5.63 -4.05
N LEU A 92 -14.39 -4.95 -5.00
CA LEU A 92 -13.55 -3.79 -4.67
C LEU A 92 -14.37 -2.70 -3.99
N ALA A 93 -15.55 -2.35 -4.52
CA ALA A 93 -16.44 -1.38 -3.89
C ALA A 93 -16.79 -1.76 -2.45
N LYS A 94 -17.07 -3.04 -2.17
CA LYS A 94 -17.34 -3.52 -0.81
C LYS A 94 -16.12 -3.42 0.11
N ILE A 95 -14.92 -3.72 -0.39
CA ILE A 95 -13.66 -3.56 0.34
C ILE A 95 -13.46 -2.09 0.69
N VAL A 96 -13.46 -1.19 -0.31
CA VAL A 96 -13.23 0.26 -0.10
C VAL A 96 -14.25 0.87 0.86
N ALA A 97 -15.51 0.44 0.79
CA ALA A 97 -16.56 0.94 1.69
C ALA A 97 -16.47 0.37 3.12
N THR A 98 -15.69 -0.69 3.35
CA THR A 98 -15.50 -1.29 4.68
C THR A 98 -14.29 -0.70 5.40
N VAL A 99 -13.26 -0.31 4.65
CA VAL A 99 -12.06 0.39 5.17
C VAL A 99 -12.41 1.81 5.59
#